data_AF-A0A5E6NF24-F1
#
_entry.id   AF-A0A5E6NF24-F1
#
_cell.length_a   1.000
_cell.length_b   1.000
_cell.length_c   1.000
_cell.angle_alpha   90.00
_cell.angle_beta   90.00
_cell.angle_gamma   90.00
#
_symmetry.space_group_name_H-M   'P 1'
#
loop_
_entity.id
_entity.type
_entity.pdbx_description
1 polymer ?
#
loop_
_entity_poly.entity_id
_entity_poly.type
_entity_poly.pdbx_seq_one_letter_code
_entity_poly.pdbx_strand_id
1 'polypeptide(L)' 'MHQGECLCGKVKFQITQKITDIVMCHCSECRRVQGTAFATNGNVEAKTLNF' A
#
# COMPACT_ATOMS: atom_id res chain seq x y z
N MET A 1 -1.81 14.10 0.62
CA MET A 1 -3.17 13.53 0.52
C MET A 1 -3.20 12.63 -0.71
N HIS A 2 -3.39 11.34 -0.51
CA HIS A 2 -3.41 10.32 -1.56
C HIS A 2 -4.75 9.58 -1.51
N GLN A 3 -5.29 9.24 -2.68
CA GLN A 3 -6.50 8.41 -2.83
C GLN A 3 -6.09 7.07 -3.42
N GLY A 4 -6.70 6.00 -2.93
CA GLY A 4 -6.44 4.64 -3.41
C GLY A 4 -7.72 3.84 -3.48
N GLU A 5 -7.75 2.88 -4.38
CA GLU A 5 -8.84 1.92 -4.51
C GLU A 5 -8.33 0.56 -4.98
N CYS A 6 -9.07 -0.50 -4.67
CA CYS A 6 -8.84 -1.80 -5.29
C CYS A 6 -9.35 -1.78 -6.74
N LEU A 7 -8.74 -2.56 -7.63
CA LEU A 7 -9.14 -2.66 -9.05
C LEU A 7 -10.61 -3.06 -9.26
N CYS A 8 -11.23 -3.74 -8.30
CA CYS A 8 -12.66 -4.07 -8.36
C CYS A 8 -13.59 -2.90 -7.99
N GLY A 9 -13.04 -1.76 -7.54
CA GLY A 9 -13.77 -0.56 -7.12
C GLY A 9 -14.51 -0.65 -5.78
N LYS A 10 -14.56 -1.83 -5.14
CA LYS A 10 -15.32 -2.06 -3.90
C LYS A 10 -14.64 -1.50 -2.65
N VAL A 11 -13.31 -1.38 -2.67
CA VAL A 11 -12.53 -0.83 -1.56
C VAL A 11 -11.96 0.50 -2.03
N LYS A 12 -12.22 1.55 -1.27
CA LYS A 12 -11.69 2.90 -1.47
C LYS A 12 -11.10 3.36 -0.15
N PHE A 13 -10.05 4.16 -0.21
CA PHE A 13 -9.43 4.72 0.98
C PHE A 13 -8.67 6.00 0.64
N GLN A 14 -8.35 6.76 1.69
CA GLN A 14 -7.59 8.00 1.62
C GLN A 14 -6.48 7.98 2.67
N ILE A 15 -5.29 8.44 2.27
CA ILE A 15 -4.15 8.66 3.17
C ILE A 15 -3.94 10.17 3.27
N THR A 16 -4.14 10.71 4.46
CA THR A 16 -4.10 12.16 4.70
C THR A 16 -2.69 12.71 4.87
N GLN A 17 -1.75 11.87 5.32
CA GLN A 17 -0.35 12.23 5.56
C GLN A 17 0.62 11.61 4.53
N LYS A 18 1.91 11.83 4.74
CA LYS A 18 2.98 11.37 3.85
C LYS A 18 3.24 9.87 4.06
N ILE A 19 3.49 9.16 2.97
CA ILE A 19 3.99 7.78 2.99
C ILE A 19 5.52 7.83 3.22
N THR A 20 6.03 7.05 4.17
CA THR A 20 7.46 6.97 4.49
C THR A 20 8.05 5.61 4.14
N ASP A 21 9.37 5.48 4.21
CA ASP A 21 10.08 4.19 4.09
C ASP A 21 9.71 3.37 2.85
N ILE A 22 9.62 4.05 1.70
CA ILE A 22 9.29 3.40 0.44
C ILE A 22 10.39 2.40 0.10
N VAL A 23 10.03 1.12 -0.02
CA VAL A 23 10.96 0.02 -0.20
C VAL A 23 10.44 -0.97 -1.25
N MET A 24 11.37 -1.53 -2.04
CA MET A 24 11.10 -2.70 -2.85
C MET A 24 11.37 -3.95 -2.02
N CYS A 25 10.31 -4.56 -1.47
CA CYS A 25 10.40 -5.72 -0.60
C CYS A 25 10.50 -7.03 -1.41
N HIS A 26 11.44 -7.89 -1.00
CA HIS A 26 11.76 -9.15 -1.65
C HIS A 26 11.50 -10.37 -0.73
N CYS A 27 10.68 -10.25 0.30
CA CYS A 27 10.32 -11.42 1.11
C CYS A 27 9.36 -12.35 0.32
N SER A 28 9.27 -13.61 0.73
CA SER A 28 8.40 -14.61 0.08
C SER A 28 6.94 -14.18 0.06
N GLU A 29 6.45 -13.63 1.17
CA GLU A 29 5.05 -13.21 1.33
C GLU A 29 4.69 -12.07 0.38
N CYS A 30 5.53 -11.02 0.32
CA CYS A 30 5.28 -9.88 -0.56
C CYS A 30 5.29 -10.28 -2.05
N ARG A 31 6.24 -11.14 -2.47
CA ARG A 31 6.25 -11.66 -3.84
C ARG A 31 5.00 -12.48 -4.15
N ARG A 32 4.56 -13.31 -3.20
CA ARG A 32 3.38 -14.16 -3.37
C ARG A 32 2.08 -13.34 -3.47
N VAL A 33 1.92 -12.32 -2.63
CA VAL A 33 0.73 -11.45 -2.62
C VAL A 33 0.63 -10.63 -3.91
N GLN A 34 1.73 -10.08 -4.40
CA GLN A 34 1.72 -9.25 -5.62
C GLN A 34 1.82 -10.07 -6.92
N GLY A 35 2.32 -11.30 -6.86
CA GLY A 35 2.57 -12.14 -8.05
C GLY A 35 3.75 -11.67 -8.91
N THR A 36 4.68 -10.89 -8.33
CA THR A 36 5.80 -10.25 -9.02
C THR A 36 7.13 -10.53 -8.30
N ALA A 37 8.26 -10.11 -8.92
CA ALA A 37 9.60 -10.28 -8.33
C ALA A 37 9.81 -9.51 -7.02
N PHE A 38 9.06 -8.44 -6.78
CA PHE A 38 9.09 -7.62 -5.56
C PHE A 38 7.78 -6.86 -5.40
N ALA A 39 7.52 -6.37 -4.19
CA ALA A 39 6.43 -5.45 -3.89
C ALA A 39 6.98 -4.06 -3.56
N THR A 40 6.37 -3.00 -4.11
CA THR A 40 6.65 -1.63 -3.66
C THR A 40 5.74 -1.31 -2.48
N ASN A 41 6.32 -1.23 -1.29
CA ASN A 41 5.61 -0.94 -0.05
C ASN A 41 6.03 0.42 0.50
N GLY A 42 5.17 1.05 1.28
CA GLY A 42 5.50 2.23 2.07
C GLY A 42 4.73 2.21 3.39
N ASN A 43 5.30 2.83 4.40
CA ASN A 43 4.71 2.92 5.73
C ASN A 43 3.74 4.10 5.81
N VAL A 44 2.64 3.88 6.52
CA VAL A 44 1.65 4.91 6.85
C VAL A 44 1.24 4.76 8.31
N GLU A 45 0.95 5.87 8.97
CA GLU A 45 0.35 5.83 10.30
C GLU A 45 -1.14 5.46 10.18
N ALA A 46 -1.58 4.45 10.92
CA ALA A 46 -2.95 3.95 10.83
C ALA A 46 -4.02 5.04 11.06
N LYS A 47 -3.75 6.00 11.95
CA LYS A 47 -4.64 7.14 12.24
C LYS A 47 -4.87 8.09 11.05
N THR A 48 -4.09 7.94 9.99
CA THR A 48 -4.13 8.78 8.78
C THR A 48 -4.85 8.12 7.62
N LEU A 49 -5.26 6.85 7.80
CA LEU A 49 -5.93 6.02 6.81
C LEU A 49 -7.44 6.02 7.05
N ASN A 50 -8.19 6.54 6.07
CA ASN A 50 -9.65 6.59 6.06
C ASN A 50 -10.18 5.64 4.99
N PHE A 51 -11.17 4.82 5.31
CA PHE A 51 -11.87 3.94 4.35
C PHE A 51 -13.22 4.53 3.95
#